data_AF-A0AAU6EXR7-F1
#
_entry.id   AF-A0AAU6EXR7-F1
#
_cell.length_a   1.000
_cell.length_b   1.000
_cell.length_c   1.000
_cell.angle_alpha   90.00
_cell.angle_beta   90.00
_cell.angle_gamma   90.00
#
_symmetry.space_group_name_H-M   'P 1'
#
loop_
_entity.id
_entity.type
_entity.pdbx_description
1 polymer ?
#
loop_
_entity_poly.entity_id
_entity_poly.type
_entity_poly.pdbx_seq_one_letter_code
_entity_poly.pdbx_strand_id
1 'polypeptide(L)'
;MIEDFEVRAEEEPAYRQAKEKANSTAQLLRDVLEQVGIPSSDRDKIHGAVTLSAKSYVTLGTITESSATKIVDMLIRWKLDRQKEQQRRGEPIG
;
A
#
# COMPACT_ATOMS: atom_id res chain seq x y z
N MET A 1 -15.14 -22.91 -15.34
CA MET A 1 -16.26 -21.96 -15.53
C MET A 1 -16.22 -20.88 -14.44
N ILE A 2 -15.10 -20.14 -14.35
CA ILE A 2 -14.88 -19.01 -13.42
C ILE A 2 -14.28 -17.83 -14.20
N GLU A 3 -13.52 -18.12 -15.26
CA GLU A 3 -12.87 -17.16 -16.16
C GLU A 3 -13.84 -16.11 -16.75
N ASP A 4 -15.09 -16.46 -17.08
CA ASP A 4 -16.06 -15.52 -17.66
C ASP A 4 -16.53 -14.39 -16.71
N PHE A 5 -16.43 -14.59 -15.38
CA PHE A 5 -16.84 -13.57 -14.40
C PHE A 5 -15.70 -12.59 -14.06
N GLU A 6 -14.46 -13.06 -14.06
CA GLU A 6 -13.28 -12.20 -13.83
C GLU A 6 -13.07 -11.25 -15.00
N VAL A 7 -13.19 -11.74 -16.24
CA VAL A 7 -13.02 -10.90 -17.45
C VAL A 7 -14.07 -9.78 -17.51
N ARG A 8 -15.30 -10.03 -17.04
CA ARG A 8 -16.36 -9.00 -17.00
C ARG A 8 -16.14 -7.91 -15.94
N ALA A 9 -15.54 -8.26 -14.80
CA ALA A 9 -15.27 -7.29 -13.75
C ALA A 9 -14.17 -6.29 -14.16
N GLU A 10 -13.19 -6.71 -14.97
CA GLU A 10 -12.10 -5.85 -15.45
C GLU A 10 -12.53 -4.80 -16.51
N GLU A 11 -13.70 -5.01 -17.12
CA GLU A 11 -14.29 -4.07 -18.08
C GLU A 11 -15.11 -2.96 -17.42
N GLU A 12 -15.44 -3.09 -16.13
CA GLU A 12 -16.21 -2.07 -15.41
C GLU A 12 -15.34 -0.84 -15.08
N PRO A 13 -15.87 0.39 -15.29
CA PRO A 13 -15.15 1.63 -14.97
C PRO A 13 -14.68 1.70 -13.51
N ALA A 14 -15.48 1.16 -12.58
CA ALA A 14 -15.17 1.14 -11.16
C ALA A 14 -13.94 0.28 -10.85
N TYR A 15 -13.82 -0.88 -11.49
CA TYR A 15 -12.65 -1.75 -11.32
C TYR A 15 -11.38 -1.09 -11.86
N ARG A 16 -11.45 -0.47 -13.05
CA ARG A 16 -10.31 0.22 -13.66
C ARG A 16 -9.82 1.38 -12.81
N GLN A 17 -10.73 2.22 -12.32
CA GLN A 17 -10.39 3.33 -11.42
C GLN A 17 -9.78 2.81 -10.11
N ALA A 18 -10.35 1.76 -9.53
CA ALA A 18 -9.80 1.13 -8.34
C ALA A 18 -8.39 0.55 -8.58
N LYS A 19 -8.13 -0.01 -9.77
CA LYS A 19 -6.83 -0.57 -10.15
C LYS A 19 -5.78 0.51 -10.35
N GLU A 20 -6.13 1.58 -11.04
CA GLU A 20 -5.25 2.74 -11.21
C GLU A 20 -4.87 3.33 -9.85
N LYS A 21 -5.86 3.55 -8.97
CA LYS A 21 -5.61 4.02 -7.60
C LYS A 21 -4.69 3.08 -6.83
N ALA A 22 -4.92 1.77 -6.90
CA ALA A 22 -4.08 0.78 -6.24
C ALA A 22 -2.63 0.82 -6.77
N ASN A 23 -2.46 0.90 -8.09
CA ASN A 23 -1.15 0.95 -8.74
C ASN A 23 -0.38 2.24 -8.39
N SER A 24 -1.03 3.40 -8.44
CA SER A 24 -0.42 4.68 -8.05
C SER A 24 -0.01 4.67 -6.58
N THR A 25 -0.83 4.10 -5.70
CA THR A 25 -0.49 3.95 -4.27
C THR A 25 0.70 3.01 -4.08
N ALA A 26 0.74 1.90 -4.82
CA ALA A 26 1.87 0.97 -4.77
C ALA A 26 3.16 1.62 -5.26
N GLN A 27 3.10 2.43 -6.33
CA GLN A 27 4.27 3.15 -6.83
C GLN A 27 4.80 4.14 -5.80
N LEU A 28 3.91 4.95 -5.19
CA LEU A 28 4.29 5.87 -4.11
C LEU A 28 4.98 5.12 -2.96
N LEU A 29 4.47 3.96 -2.58
CA LEU A 29 5.09 3.15 -1.53
C LEU A 29 6.49 2.67 -1.94
N ARG A 30 6.69 2.23 -3.19
CA ARG A 30 8.02 1.86 -3.70
C ARG A 30 8.99 3.03 -3.63
N ASP A 31 8.56 4.22 -4.04
CA ASP A 31 9.41 5.43 -4.04
C ASP A 31 9.81 5.83 -2.60
N VAL A 32 8.90 5.73 -1.63
CA VAL A 32 9.21 5.98 -0.22
C VAL A 32 10.17 4.91 0.32
N LEU A 33 9.94 3.64 -0.01
CA LEU A 33 10.81 2.55 0.44
C LEU A 33 12.21 2.62 -0.18
N GLU A 34 12.33 3.22 -1.35
CA GLU A 34 13.61 3.55 -1.95
C GLU A 34 14.40 4.56 -1.12
N GLN A 35 13.75 5.64 -0.70
CA GLN A 35 14.39 6.69 0.10
C GLN A 35 14.93 6.17 1.45
N VAL A 36 14.32 5.11 1.99
CA VAL A 36 14.78 4.47 3.25
C VAL A 36 15.70 3.27 3.03
N GLY A 37 16.12 3.03 1.78
CA GLY A 37 17.15 2.03 1.45
C GLY A 37 16.65 0.58 1.46
N ILE A 38 15.38 0.34 1.12
CA ILE A 38 14.90 -1.01 0.78
C ILE A 38 15.39 -1.36 -0.64
N PRO A 39 15.99 -2.55 -0.86
CA PRO A 39 16.50 -2.93 -2.17
C PRO A 39 15.37 -3.11 -3.20
N SER A 40 15.67 -2.84 -4.47
CA SER A 40 14.71 -3.00 -5.58
C SER A 40 14.10 -4.41 -5.63
N SER A 41 14.89 -5.45 -5.34
CA SER A 41 14.41 -6.85 -5.33
C SER A 41 13.21 -7.09 -4.41
N ASP A 42 13.11 -6.34 -3.30
CA ASP A 42 11.98 -6.40 -2.37
C ASP A 42 10.88 -5.38 -2.73
N ARG A 43 11.25 -4.17 -3.18
CA ARG A 43 10.28 -3.14 -3.60
C ARG A 43 9.46 -3.57 -4.82
N ASP A 44 10.07 -4.32 -5.73
CA ASP A 44 9.41 -4.84 -6.92
C ASP A 44 8.35 -5.90 -6.60
N LYS A 45 8.26 -6.37 -5.35
CA LYS A 45 7.21 -7.28 -4.85
C LYS A 45 5.96 -6.55 -4.35
N ILE A 46 5.97 -5.23 -4.38
CA ILE A 46 4.86 -4.40 -3.94
C ILE A 46 3.96 -4.14 -5.13
N HIS A 47 2.68 -4.46 -5.05
CA HIS A 47 1.76 -4.30 -6.18
C HIS A 47 0.38 -3.81 -5.76
N GLY A 48 -0.27 -3.06 -6.65
CA GLY A 48 -1.68 -2.71 -6.51
C GLY A 48 -2.56 -3.90 -6.88
N ALA A 49 -3.51 -4.23 -6.00
CA ALA A 49 -4.51 -5.27 -6.23
C ALA A 49 -5.92 -4.74 -5.95
N VAL A 50 -6.92 -5.40 -6.53
CA VAL A 50 -8.32 -4.98 -6.48
C VAL A 50 -9.20 -6.21 -6.28
N THR A 51 -10.22 -6.12 -5.41
CA THR A 51 -11.20 -7.23 -5.26
C THR A 51 -12.15 -7.22 -6.43
N LEU A 52 -12.85 -8.35 -6.62
CA LEU A 52 -14.05 -8.40 -7.46
C LEU A 52 -15.11 -7.34 -7.08
N SER A 53 -15.10 -6.84 -5.83
CA SER A 53 -15.94 -5.74 -5.36
C SER A 53 -15.33 -4.34 -5.52
N ALA A 54 -14.34 -4.18 -6.41
CA ALA A 54 -13.66 -2.92 -6.72
C ALA A 54 -13.01 -2.19 -5.52
N LYS A 55 -12.63 -2.92 -4.46
CA LYS A 55 -11.84 -2.34 -3.36
C LYS A 55 -10.37 -2.38 -3.73
N SER A 56 -9.69 -1.24 -3.66
CA SER A 56 -8.24 -1.12 -3.89
C SER A 56 -7.42 -1.49 -2.65
N TYR A 57 -6.29 -2.17 -2.84
CA TYR A 57 -5.30 -2.42 -1.79
C TYR A 57 -3.90 -2.55 -2.37
N VAL A 58 -2.90 -2.40 -1.52
CA VAL A 58 -1.49 -2.64 -1.85
C VAL A 58 -1.07 -3.94 -1.20
N THR A 59 -0.44 -4.80 -1.97
CA THR A 59 0.07 -6.10 -1.54
C THR A 59 1.58 -6.03 -1.42
N LEU A 60 2.10 -6.67 -0.38
CA LEU A 60 3.53 -6.96 -0.21
C LEU A 60 3.71 -8.45 -0.49
N GLY A 61 4.43 -8.80 -1.54
CA GLY A 61 4.84 -10.19 -1.77
C GLY A 61 5.89 -10.65 -0.74
N THR A 62 6.56 -11.75 -1.04
CA THR A 62 7.68 -12.23 -0.21
C THR A 62 8.86 -11.28 -0.32
N ILE A 63 9.28 -10.72 0.82
CA ILE A 63 10.44 -9.85 0.96
C ILE A 63 11.41 -10.42 2.00
N THR A 64 12.64 -9.90 2.02
CA THR A 64 13.61 -10.29 3.05
C THR A 64 13.17 -9.82 4.45
N GLU A 65 13.57 -10.56 5.48
CA GLU A 65 13.32 -10.20 6.89
C GLU A 65 13.87 -8.81 7.23
N SER A 66 15.09 -8.51 6.77
CA SER A 66 15.71 -7.20 6.97
C SER A 66 14.86 -6.05 6.44
N SER A 67 14.29 -6.20 5.23
CA SER A 67 13.40 -5.21 4.66
C SER A 67 12.08 -5.11 5.43
N ALA A 68 11.52 -6.24 5.86
CA ALA A 68 10.30 -6.26 6.66
C ALA A 68 10.48 -5.51 7.99
N THR A 69 11.58 -5.74 8.71
CA THR A 69 11.90 -5.03 9.95
C THR A 69 11.99 -3.52 9.73
N LYS A 70 12.73 -3.08 8.70
CA LYS A 70 12.86 -1.65 8.37
C LYS A 70 11.50 -1.00 8.07
N ILE A 71 10.64 -1.69 7.33
CA ILE A 71 9.29 -1.21 7.02
C ILE A 71 8.47 -1.05 8.30
N VAL A 72 8.48 -2.07 9.17
CA VAL A 72 7.76 -2.03 10.46
C VAL A 72 8.26 -0.88 11.34
N ASP A 73 9.58 -0.73 11.49
CA ASP A 73 10.19 0.35 12.27
C ASP A 73 9.79 1.73 11.75
N MET A 74 9.80 1.91 10.43
CA MET A 74 9.38 3.15 9.79
C MET A 74 7.91 3.47 10.10
N LEU A 75 7.01 2.48 9.99
CA LEU A 75 5.59 2.65 10.27
C LEU A 75 5.32 2.97 11.75
N ILE A 76 6.05 2.33 12.67
CA ILE A 76 5.97 2.62 14.10
C ILE A 76 6.40 4.06 14.38
N ARG A 77 7.55 4.50 13.83
CA ARG A 77 8.05 5.87 14.00
C ARG A 77 7.06 6.89 13.45
N TRP A 78 6.56 6.67 12.23
CA TRP A 78 5.55 7.55 11.63
C TRP A 78 4.29 7.67 12.50
N LYS A 79 3.79 6.55 13.05
CA LYS A 79 2.62 6.55 13.94
C LYS A 79 2.89 7.37 15.21
N LEU A 80 4.05 7.18 15.84
CA LEU A 80 4.45 7.90 17.04
C LEU A 80 4.61 9.40 16.78
N ASP A 81 5.22 9.78 15.66
CA ASP A 81 5.41 11.18 15.29
C ASP A 81 4.07 11.87 15.04
N ARG A 82 3.13 11.19 14.37
CA ARG A 82 1.76 11.69 14.20
C ARG A 82 1.02 11.88 15.52
N GLN A 83 1.14 10.94 16.45
CA GLN A 83 0.52 11.06 17.78
C GLN A 83 1.09 12.25 18.55
N LYS A 84 2.41 12.45 18.53
CA LYS A 84 3.06 13.60 19.15
C LYS A 84 2.60 14.91 18.51
N GLU A 85 2.46 14.94 17.19
CA GLU A 85 1.96 16.12 16.49
C GLU A 85 0.51 16.45 16.86
N GLN A 86 -0.37 15.46 16.97
CA GLN A 86 -1.75 15.65 17.44
C GLN A 86 -1.80 16.15 18.90
N GLN A 87 -0.96 15.61 19.78
CA GLN A 87 -0.83 16.09 21.17
C GLN A 87 -0.32 17.53 21.25
N ARG A 88 0.63 17.91 20.38
CA ARG A 88 1.16 19.29 20.30
C ARG A 88 0.15 20.27 19.73
N ARG A 89 -0.77 19.81 18.86
CA ARG A 89 -1.81 20.64 18.25
C ARG A 89 -3.05 20.84 19.14
N GLY A 90 -3.15 20.13 20.26
CA GLY A 90 -4.17 20.40 21.28
C GLY A 90 -5.61 20.12 20.86
N GLU A 91 -5.86 19.20 19.93
CA GLU A 91 -7.22 18.72 19.68
C GLU A 91 -7.63 17.76 20.81
N PRO A 92 -8.75 18.01 21.50
CA PRO A 92 -9.22 17.12 22.55
C PRO A 92 -9.58 15.77 21.94
N ILE A 93 -9.19 14.69 22.62
CA ILE A 93 -9.74 13.35 22.36
C ILE A 93 -11.20 13.41 22.80
N GLY A 94 -12.10 13.50 21.83
CA GLY A 94 -13.56 13.43 22.01
C GLY A 94 -14.12 12.27 21.20
#